data_AF-A0A4U6U2V4-F1
#
_entry.id   AF-A0A4U6U2V4-F1
#
_cell.length_a   1.000
_cell.length_b   1.000
_cell.length_c   1.000
_cell.angle_alpha   90.00
_cell.angle_beta   90.00
_cell.angle_gamma   90.00
#
_symmetry.space_group_name_H-M   'P 1'
#
loop_
_entity.id
_entity.type
_entity.pdbx_description
1 polymer ?
#
loop_
_entity_poly.entity_id
_entity_poly.type
_entity_poly.pdbx_seq_one_letter_code
_entity_poly.pdbx_strand_id
1 'polypeptide(L)'
;MKMATAAAATSSYSSASAILLYAIFFAGTHAEPTEVATSEVPSILPVCKTVGGGSTFFDVQYCLEALGSDGRSANAGMNYRTYSSIAADLLAANATSTATKIGGLLRGRDGGDEATTRCLRSCQALYGGVVRRQPGCAAAVRGRKDGEATRCLEEAASAAKECEEGFGKSKVASPVTMENDDAFKLAKLAVALLSMAHY
;
A
#
# COMPACT_ATOMS: atom_id res chain seq x y z
N MET A 1 -13.86 -49.12 1.81
CA MET A 1 -14.39 -49.63 0.53
C MET A 1 -15.75 -49.02 0.31
N LYS A 2 -15.95 -48.30 -0.81
CA LYS A 2 -16.75 -48.75 -1.98
C LYS A 2 -18.19 -49.13 -1.58
N MET A 3 -19.16 -48.24 -1.86
CA MET A 3 -19.92 -48.14 -3.13
C MET A 3 -21.16 -49.05 -3.08
N ALA A 4 -22.32 -48.72 -3.65
CA ALA A 4 -22.85 -47.48 -4.22
C ALA A 4 -24.35 -47.72 -4.57
N THR A 5 -25.07 -46.68 -5.02
CA THR A 5 -26.11 -46.68 -6.11
C THR A 5 -27.09 -47.84 -6.30
N ALA A 6 -28.29 -47.70 -6.86
CA ALA A 6 -29.22 -46.61 -7.21
C ALA A 6 -30.31 -47.29 -8.09
N ALA A 7 -31.54 -46.76 -8.17
CA ALA A 7 -32.41 -46.92 -9.36
C ALA A 7 -33.69 -46.07 -9.23
N ALA A 8 -34.19 -45.57 -10.36
CA ALA A 8 -35.49 -44.93 -10.49
C ALA A 8 -36.52 -45.91 -11.09
N ALA A 9 -37.81 -45.54 -11.03
CA ALA A 9 -38.91 -46.23 -11.72
C ALA A 9 -39.55 -45.31 -12.79
N THR A 10 -40.12 -45.90 -13.84
CA THR A 10 -40.51 -45.23 -15.10
C THR A 10 -41.95 -45.53 -15.56
N SER A 11 -42.46 -44.72 -16.51
CA SER A 11 -43.58 -45.02 -17.45
C SER A 11 -45.02 -45.08 -16.86
N SER A 12 -46.16 -44.94 -17.58
CA SER A 12 -46.58 -44.49 -18.95
C SER A 12 -48.15 -44.57 -19.00
N TYR A 13 -48.97 -44.07 -19.94
CA TYR A 13 -48.91 -43.13 -21.11
C TYR A 13 -50.37 -42.76 -21.52
N SER A 14 -50.57 -42.07 -22.66
CA SER A 14 -51.76 -42.10 -23.58
C SER A 14 -52.78 -40.94 -23.50
N SER A 15 -53.43 -40.44 -24.57
CA SER A 15 -53.13 -40.27 -26.01
C SER A 15 -54.21 -39.38 -26.65
N ALA A 16 -53.86 -38.32 -27.42
CA ALA A 16 -54.77 -37.67 -28.38
C ALA A 16 -53.97 -36.84 -29.42
N SER A 17 -54.47 -36.79 -30.65
CA SER A 17 -53.73 -36.32 -31.85
C SER A 17 -53.84 -34.82 -32.13
N ALA A 18 -52.77 -34.23 -32.70
CA ALA A 18 -52.78 -33.49 -33.98
C ALA A 18 -51.55 -32.55 -34.11
N ILE A 19 -50.93 -32.59 -35.29
CA ILE A 19 -49.69 -31.87 -35.64
C ILE A 19 -49.99 -30.41 -35.98
N LEU A 20 -49.16 -29.46 -35.51
CA LEU A 20 -48.75 -28.29 -36.30
C LEU A 20 -47.39 -27.75 -35.82
N LEU A 21 -46.51 -27.46 -36.79
CA LEU A 21 -45.11 -27.11 -36.59
C LEU A 21 -44.95 -25.62 -36.28
N TYR A 22 -44.24 -25.28 -35.20
CA TYR A 22 -43.55 -23.99 -35.08
C TYR A 22 -42.16 -24.18 -34.45
N ALA A 23 -41.18 -24.43 -35.29
CA ALA A 23 -39.77 -24.30 -34.92
C ALA A 23 -39.41 -22.80 -34.95
N ILE A 24 -39.43 -22.14 -33.79
CA ILE A 24 -38.91 -20.78 -33.67
C ILE A 24 -37.44 -20.87 -33.26
N PHE A 25 -36.56 -20.77 -34.25
CA PHE A 25 -35.14 -20.48 -34.02
C PHE A 25 -35.00 -19.07 -33.46
N PHE A 26 -34.94 -18.94 -32.13
CA PHE A 26 -34.28 -17.78 -31.53
C PHE A 26 -32.78 -18.06 -31.47
N ALA A 27 -32.08 -17.66 -32.53
CA ALA A 27 -30.63 -17.45 -32.49
C ALA A 27 -30.32 -16.24 -31.60
N GLY A 28 -30.54 -16.38 -30.30
CA GLY A 28 -30.16 -15.40 -29.29
C GLY A 28 -28.65 -15.43 -29.16
N THR A 29 -27.96 -14.54 -29.89
CA THR A 29 -26.58 -14.20 -29.59
C THR A 29 -26.54 -13.55 -28.22
N HIS A 30 -26.31 -14.36 -27.18
CA HIS A 30 -25.86 -13.85 -25.88
C HIS A 30 -24.46 -13.29 -26.06
N ALA A 31 -24.39 -12.06 -26.56
CA ALA A 31 -23.26 -11.20 -26.28
C ALA A 31 -23.26 -11.00 -24.77
N GLU A 32 -22.32 -11.65 -24.07
CA GLU A 32 -21.99 -11.22 -22.72
C GLU A 32 -21.66 -9.72 -22.78
N PRO A 33 -22.17 -8.90 -21.86
CA PRO A 33 -21.72 -7.52 -21.78
C PRO A 33 -20.21 -7.54 -21.55
N THR A 34 -19.46 -7.12 -22.57
CA THR A 34 -18.07 -6.73 -22.36
C THR A 34 -18.11 -5.60 -21.35
N GLU A 35 -17.69 -5.88 -20.12
CA GLU A 35 -17.42 -4.85 -19.13
C GLU A 35 -16.33 -3.96 -19.73
N VAL A 36 -16.79 -2.85 -20.32
CA VAL A 36 -15.91 -1.75 -20.68
C VAL A 36 -15.35 -1.30 -19.35
N ALA A 37 -14.09 -1.66 -19.09
CA ALA A 37 -13.34 -1.20 -17.95
C ALA A 37 -13.18 0.32 -18.09
N THR A 38 -14.20 1.05 -17.65
CA THR A 38 -14.12 2.47 -17.42
C THR A 38 -13.01 2.63 -16.41
N SER A 39 -11.88 3.18 -16.84
CA SER A 39 -10.80 3.59 -15.96
C SER A 39 -11.34 4.72 -15.09
N GLU A 40 -12.01 4.34 -14.01
CA GLU A 40 -12.52 5.28 -13.02
C GLU A 40 -11.32 6.04 -12.50
N VAL A 41 -11.30 7.35 -12.76
CA VAL A 41 -10.23 8.23 -12.30
C VAL A 41 -10.16 8.09 -10.78
N PRO A 42 -9.03 7.63 -10.19
CA PRO A 42 -8.98 7.34 -8.77
C PRO A 42 -9.41 8.57 -7.96
N SER A 43 -10.27 8.38 -6.96
CA SER A 43 -10.80 9.48 -6.13
C SER A 43 -9.71 10.30 -5.43
N ILE A 44 -8.53 9.70 -5.25
CA ILE A 44 -7.29 10.29 -4.74
C ILE A 44 -6.51 11.15 -5.74
N LEU A 45 -6.80 11.11 -7.05
CA LEU A 45 -6.01 11.82 -8.06
C LEU A 45 -5.96 13.34 -7.87
N PRO A 46 -7.05 14.06 -7.52
CA PRO A 46 -6.98 15.49 -7.27
C PRO A 46 -6.03 15.81 -6.11
N VAL A 47 -6.12 15.06 -5.01
CA VAL A 47 -5.25 15.18 -3.83
C VAL A 47 -3.79 14.95 -4.21
N CYS A 48 -3.48 13.87 -4.94
CA CYS A 48 -2.12 13.57 -5.37
C CYS A 48 -1.56 14.56 -6.38
N LYS A 49 -2.39 15.17 -7.24
CA LYS A 49 -1.97 16.29 -8.08
C LYS A 49 -1.61 17.52 -7.24
N THR A 50 -2.37 17.83 -6.19
CA THR A 50 -2.08 18.95 -5.28
C THR A 50 -0.75 18.78 -4.53
N VAL A 51 -0.49 17.61 -3.92
CA VAL A 51 0.74 17.42 -3.11
C VAL A 51 1.94 16.91 -3.90
N GLY A 52 1.73 16.14 -4.98
CA GLY A 52 2.80 15.56 -5.79
C GLY A 52 3.18 16.39 -7.02
N GLY A 53 2.30 17.26 -7.53
CA GLY A 53 2.52 17.99 -8.79
C GLY A 53 3.65 19.02 -8.78
N GLY A 54 4.14 19.41 -7.59
CA GLY A 54 5.28 20.31 -7.40
C GLY A 54 6.23 19.88 -6.28
N SER A 55 6.13 18.62 -5.82
CA SER A 55 7.01 18.08 -4.78
C SER A 55 8.37 17.71 -5.37
N THR A 56 9.44 17.99 -4.63
CA THR A 56 10.81 17.57 -4.97
C THR A 56 11.20 16.22 -4.35
N PHE A 57 10.28 15.57 -3.63
CA PHE A 57 10.54 14.34 -2.87
C PHE A 57 9.83 13.11 -3.43
N PHE A 58 8.63 13.28 -3.96
CA PHE A 58 7.76 12.24 -4.52
C PHE A 58 6.89 12.85 -5.61
N ASP A 59 6.47 12.07 -6.59
CA ASP A 59 5.59 12.54 -7.66
C ASP A 59 4.12 12.15 -7.43
N VAL A 60 3.27 12.49 -8.42
CA VAL A 60 1.84 12.13 -8.39
C VAL A 60 1.65 10.61 -8.42
N GLN A 61 2.50 9.85 -9.12
CA GLN A 61 2.37 8.40 -9.27
C GLN A 61 2.66 7.69 -7.94
N TYR A 62 3.75 8.06 -7.26
CA TYR A 62 4.07 7.55 -5.93
C TYR A 62 2.95 7.81 -4.92
N CYS A 63 2.35 9.01 -4.96
CA CYS A 63 1.21 9.33 -4.11
C CYS A 63 -0.02 8.44 -4.42
N LEU A 64 -0.32 8.19 -5.69
CA LEU A 64 -1.42 7.31 -6.11
C LEU A 64 -1.20 5.88 -5.64
N GLU A 65 0.00 5.33 -5.82
CA GLU A 65 0.35 3.97 -5.42
C GLU A 65 0.34 3.81 -3.89
N ALA A 66 1.01 4.72 -3.17
CA ALA A 66 1.06 4.69 -1.71
C ALA A 66 -0.33 4.79 -1.09
N LEU A 67 -1.11 5.83 -1.42
CA LEU A 67 -2.45 6.01 -0.83
C LEU A 67 -3.46 4.98 -1.37
N GLY A 68 -3.34 4.57 -2.64
CA GLY A 68 -4.20 3.56 -3.26
C GLY A 68 -4.01 2.15 -2.69
N SER A 69 -2.87 1.87 -2.04
CA SER A 69 -2.63 0.61 -1.33
C SER A 69 -3.51 0.41 -0.08
N ASP A 70 -4.17 1.47 0.41
CA ASP A 70 -5.01 1.44 1.62
C ASP A 70 -6.49 1.71 1.28
N GLY A 71 -7.36 0.75 1.59
CA GLY A 71 -8.80 0.85 1.33
C GLY A 71 -9.51 2.02 2.02
N ARG A 72 -8.91 2.63 3.05
CA ARG A 72 -9.44 3.85 3.70
C ARG A 72 -9.43 5.06 2.76
N SER A 73 -8.61 5.04 1.71
CA SER A 73 -8.52 6.10 0.70
C SER A 73 -9.78 6.20 -0.18
N ALA A 74 -10.48 5.09 -0.44
CA ALA A 74 -11.57 5.04 -1.42
C ALA A 74 -12.66 6.11 -1.20
N ASN A 75 -13.03 6.34 0.07
CA ASN A 75 -14.11 7.23 0.49
C ASN A 75 -13.61 8.48 1.24
N ALA A 76 -12.31 8.78 1.21
CA ALA A 76 -11.74 9.91 1.96
C ALA A 76 -11.96 11.29 1.29
N GLY A 77 -12.38 11.33 0.02
CA GLY A 77 -12.70 12.57 -0.70
C GLY A 77 -11.51 13.53 -0.74
N MET A 78 -11.72 14.79 -0.35
CA MET A 78 -10.65 15.80 -0.20
C MET A 78 -10.11 15.90 1.24
N ASN A 79 -10.31 14.88 2.10
CA ASN A 79 -9.84 14.93 3.48
C ASN A 79 -8.33 14.64 3.59
N TYR A 80 -7.53 15.68 3.33
CA TYR A 80 -6.06 15.65 3.42
C TYR A 80 -5.53 15.07 4.74
N ARG A 81 -6.24 15.25 5.86
CA ARG A 81 -5.84 14.71 7.17
C ARG A 81 -6.01 13.19 7.24
N THR A 82 -7.06 12.64 6.62
CA THR A 82 -7.22 11.18 6.49
C THR A 82 -6.07 10.59 5.70
N TYR A 83 -5.72 11.18 4.55
CA TYR A 83 -4.57 10.70 3.75
C TYR A 83 -3.23 10.88 4.48
N SER A 84 -3.02 11.98 5.22
CA SER A 84 -1.84 12.16 6.07
C SER A 84 -1.74 11.05 7.13
N SER A 85 -2.87 10.67 7.75
CA SER A 85 -2.91 9.53 8.67
C SER A 85 -2.63 8.19 7.98
N ILE A 86 -3.10 7.98 6.74
CA ILE A 86 -2.83 6.77 5.96
C ILE A 86 -1.32 6.69 5.66
N ALA A 87 -0.72 7.76 5.13
CA ALA A 87 0.71 7.83 4.85
C ALA A 87 1.57 7.63 6.12
N ALA A 88 1.14 8.15 7.28
CA ALA A 88 1.81 7.92 8.56
C ALA A 88 1.72 6.45 9.05
N ASP A 89 0.59 5.77 8.81
CA ASP A 89 0.42 4.35 9.13
C ASP A 89 1.23 3.46 8.18
N LEU A 90 1.26 3.78 6.88
CA LEU A 90 2.10 3.10 5.88
C LEU A 90 3.59 3.24 6.21
N LEU A 91 4.01 4.44 6.63
CA LEU A 91 5.36 4.69 7.13
C LEU A 91 5.68 3.81 8.37
N ALA A 92 4.73 3.61 9.27
CA ALA A 92 4.91 2.73 10.43
C ALA A 92 5.06 1.26 10.03
N ALA A 93 4.27 0.79 9.05
CA ALA A 93 4.38 -0.56 8.50
C ALA A 93 5.74 -0.77 7.80
N ASN A 94 6.15 0.16 6.92
CA ASN A 94 7.46 0.15 6.28
C ASN A 94 8.58 0.14 7.33
N ALA A 95 8.58 1.07 8.29
CA ALA A 95 9.64 1.17 9.29
C ALA A 95 9.78 -0.09 10.15
N THR A 96 8.66 -0.73 10.49
CA THR A 96 8.63 -2.00 11.24
C THR A 96 9.16 -3.16 10.42
N SER A 97 8.78 -3.25 9.14
CA SER A 97 9.30 -4.24 8.19
C SER A 97 10.82 -4.07 8.00
N THR A 98 11.28 -2.84 7.79
CA THR A 98 12.69 -2.50 7.57
C THR A 98 13.55 -2.81 8.79
N ALA A 99 13.10 -2.45 10.00
CA ALA A 99 13.75 -2.84 11.25
C ALA A 99 13.90 -4.37 11.37
N THR A 100 12.87 -5.11 10.95
CA THR A 100 12.85 -6.58 10.96
C THR A 100 13.81 -7.17 9.91
N LYS A 101 13.82 -6.63 8.69
CA LYS A 101 14.76 -6.97 7.60
C LYS A 101 16.21 -6.75 8.03
N ILE A 102 16.52 -5.57 8.59
CA ILE A 102 17.85 -5.26 9.15
C ILE A 102 18.24 -6.26 10.24
N GLY A 103 17.33 -6.59 11.16
CA GLY A 103 17.55 -7.61 12.18
C GLY A 103 17.82 -9.01 11.61
N GLY A 104 17.18 -9.38 10.49
CA GLY A 104 17.47 -10.61 9.75
C GLY A 104 18.87 -10.59 9.12
N LEU A 105 19.21 -9.53 8.41
CA LEU A 105 20.52 -9.32 7.77
C LEU A 105 21.69 -9.35 8.78
N LEU A 106 21.46 -8.86 10.01
CA LEU A 106 22.44 -8.91 11.10
C LEU A 106 22.60 -10.30 11.72
N ARG A 107 21.54 -11.13 11.74
CA ARG A 107 21.62 -12.52 12.24
C ARG A 107 22.23 -13.48 11.21
N GLY A 108 22.03 -13.24 9.92
CA GLY A 108 22.55 -14.07 8.83
C GLY A 108 24.01 -13.81 8.44
N ARG A 109 24.77 -13.05 9.25
CA ARG A 109 26.15 -12.66 8.95
C ARG A 109 27.17 -13.25 9.91
N ASP A 110 27.57 -14.48 9.60
CA ASP A 110 28.83 -15.04 10.09
C ASP A 110 29.95 -14.68 9.09
N GLY A 111 31.01 -14.01 9.56
CA GLY A 111 32.19 -13.66 8.75
C GLY A 111 31.99 -12.62 7.63
N GLY A 112 30.83 -11.95 7.57
CA GLY A 112 30.51 -10.97 6.51
C GLY A 112 31.19 -9.60 6.66
N ASP A 113 31.08 -8.77 5.61
CA ASP A 113 31.67 -7.42 5.56
C ASP A 113 31.34 -6.57 6.80
N GLU A 114 32.39 -6.13 7.49
CA GLU A 114 32.30 -5.34 8.71
C GLU A 114 31.72 -3.94 8.45
N ALA A 115 32.01 -3.32 7.29
CA ALA A 115 31.54 -1.99 6.95
C ALA A 115 30.00 -1.99 6.82
N THR A 116 29.45 -2.85 5.97
CA THR A 116 27.99 -3.00 5.84
C THR A 116 27.35 -3.46 7.15
N THR A 117 28.05 -4.22 8.00
CA THR A 117 27.51 -4.67 9.30
C THR A 117 27.43 -3.51 10.30
N ARG A 118 28.40 -2.60 10.28
CA ARG A 118 28.38 -1.34 11.04
C ARG A 118 27.23 -0.43 10.57
N CYS A 119 27.06 -0.28 9.26
CA CYS A 119 25.92 0.47 8.68
C CYS A 119 24.58 -0.11 9.10
N LEU A 120 24.38 -1.43 8.99
CA LEU A 120 23.15 -2.11 9.42
C LEU A 120 22.83 -1.88 10.90
N ARG A 121 23.83 -1.92 11.81
CA ARG A 121 23.61 -1.60 13.23
C ARG A 121 23.19 -0.15 13.45
N SER A 122 23.78 0.80 12.71
CA SER A 122 23.37 2.21 12.74
C SER A 122 21.92 2.39 12.28
N CYS A 123 21.57 1.78 11.15
CA CYS A 123 20.20 1.75 10.64
C CYS A 123 19.21 1.09 11.61
N GLN A 124 19.61 0.02 12.30
CA GLN A 124 18.78 -0.64 13.30
C GLN A 124 18.42 0.30 14.46
N ALA A 125 19.38 1.12 14.91
CA ALA A 125 19.13 2.12 15.95
C ALA A 125 18.19 3.24 15.46
N LEU A 126 18.41 3.74 14.25
CA LEU A 126 17.58 4.75 13.59
C LEU A 126 16.12 4.27 13.43
N TYR A 127 15.90 3.15 12.74
CA TYR A 127 14.58 2.56 12.56
C TYR A 127 13.92 2.14 13.88
N GLY A 128 14.69 1.65 14.86
CA GLY A 128 14.17 1.42 16.20
C GLY A 128 13.66 2.70 16.88
N GLY A 129 14.30 3.85 16.62
CA GLY A 129 13.83 5.16 17.07
C GLY A 129 12.58 5.66 16.33
N VAL A 130 12.43 5.33 15.04
CA VAL A 130 11.21 5.58 14.25
C VAL A 130 10.05 4.74 14.80
N VAL A 131 10.18 3.42 14.83
CA VAL A 131 9.14 2.48 15.29
C VAL A 131 8.60 2.83 16.69
N ARG A 132 9.47 3.26 17.63
CA ARG A 132 9.03 3.70 18.97
C ARG A 132 8.21 5.01 18.97
N ARG A 133 8.49 5.94 18.05
CA ARG A 133 7.79 7.25 17.98
C ARG A 133 6.50 7.20 17.17
N GLN A 134 6.41 6.30 16.20
CA GLN A 134 5.33 6.26 15.21
C GLN A 134 3.89 6.28 15.76
N PRO A 135 3.54 5.54 16.83
CA PRO A 135 2.22 5.65 17.45
C PRO A 135 1.91 7.08 17.93
N GLY A 136 2.91 7.80 18.45
CA GLY A 136 2.82 9.20 18.81
C GLY A 136 2.68 10.12 17.60
N CYS A 137 3.47 9.90 16.53
CA CYS A 137 3.34 10.67 15.29
C CYS A 137 1.91 10.57 14.71
N ALA A 138 1.38 9.35 14.61
CA ALA A 138 0.05 9.10 14.06
C ALA A 138 -1.07 9.61 14.99
N ALA A 139 -0.88 9.57 16.31
CA ALA A 139 -1.79 10.21 17.27
C ALA A 139 -1.78 11.75 17.14
N ALA A 140 -0.62 12.38 16.90
CA ALA A 140 -0.50 13.81 16.68
C ALA A 140 -1.24 14.27 15.41
N VAL A 141 -1.12 13.53 14.29
CA VAL A 141 -1.86 13.79 13.03
C VAL A 141 -3.37 13.76 13.27
N ARG A 142 -3.88 12.73 13.95
CA ARG A 142 -5.31 12.57 14.24
C ARG A 142 -5.81 13.61 15.27
N GLY A 143 -4.98 13.93 16.25
CA GLY A 143 -5.25 14.91 17.31
C GLY A 143 -5.06 16.37 16.92
N ARG A 144 -4.81 16.69 15.63
CA ARG A 144 -4.59 18.06 15.12
C ARG A 144 -3.43 18.80 15.77
N LYS A 145 -2.42 18.07 16.23
CA LYS A 145 -1.20 18.63 16.83
C LYS A 145 -0.13 18.83 15.75
N ASP A 146 -0.41 19.71 14.81
CA ASP A 146 0.24 19.63 13.49
C ASP A 146 1.75 19.95 13.52
N GLY A 147 2.19 20.84 14.43
CA GLY A 147 3.62 21.05 14.69
C GLY A 147 4.33 19.84 15.34
N GLU A 148 3.64 19.09 16.20
CA GLU A 148 4.16 17.85 16.80
C GLU A 148 4.25 16.75 15.73
N ALA A 149 3.20 16.60 14.93
CA ALA A 149 3.12 15.64 13.83
C ALA A 149 4.17 15.88 12.74
N THR A 150 4.27 17.11 12.21
CA THR A 150 5.27 17.48 11.20
C THR A 150 6.69 17.21 11.70
N ARG A 151 7.02 17.61 12.94
CA ARG A 151 8.34 17.31 13.52
C ARG A 151 8.59 15.80 13.60
N CYS A 152 7.62 15.03 14.09
CA CYS A 152 7.73 13.58 14.25
C CYS A 152 7.94 12.85 12.91
N LEU A 153 7.26 13.31 11.84
CA LEU A 153 7.41 12.78 10.48
C LEU A 153 8.74 13.20 9.83
N GLU A 154 9.17 14.45 9.99
CA GLU A 154 10.48 14.93 9.49
C GLU A 154 11.67 14.21 10.20
N GLU A 155 11.54 13.95 11.50
CA GLU A 155 12.49 13.13 12.26
C GLU A 155 12.56 11.67 11.75
N ALA A 156 11.48 11.13 11.18
CA ALA A 156 11.46 9.81 10.54
C ALA A 156 12.06 9.85 9.13
N ALA A 157 11.76 10.88 8.33
CA ALA A 157 12.38 11.11 7.02
C ALA A 157 13.91 11.23 7.13
N SER A 158 14.38 11.99 8.12
CA SER A 158 15.81 12.18 8.40
C SER A 158 16.48 10.86 8.79
N ALA A 159 15.85 10.05 9.65
CA ALA A 159 16.38 8.74 10.06
C ALA A 159 16.54 7.76 8.88
N ALA A 160 15.60 7.74 7.93
CA ALA A 160 15.71 6.92 6.72
C ALA A 160 16.86 7.39 5.80
N LYS A 161 16.99 8.72 5.61
CA LYS A 161 18.06 9.33 4.82
C LYS A 161 19.45 9.11 5.45
N GLU A 162 19.56 9.27 6.77
CA GLU A 162 20.80 9.01 7.53
C GLU A 162 21.25 7.55 7.43
N CYS A 163 20.30 6.60 7.42
CA CYS A 163 20.60 5.20 7.19
C CYS A 163 21.22 4.97 5.80
N GLU A 164 20.58 5.48 4.73
CA GLU A 164 21.10 5.31 3.36
C GLU A 164 22.45 6.02 3.16
N GLU A 165 22.58 7.26 3.64
CA GLU A 165 23.85 7.99 3.63
C GLU A 165 24.96 7.24 4.38
N GLY A 166 24.63 6.47 5.42
CA GLY A 166 25.58 5.66 6.18
C GLY A 166 26.26 4.57 5.35
N PHE A 167 25.53 3.93 4.43
CA PHE A 167 26.09 2.97 3.48
C PHE A 167 26.93 3.68 2.41
N GLY A 168 26.41 4.78 1.84
CA GLY A 168 27.12 5.58 0.82
C GLY A 168 28.46 6.15 1.32
N LYS A 169 28.49 6.72 2.54
CA LYS A 169 29.72 7.21 3.20
C LYS A 169 30.73 6.09 3.45
N SER A 170 30.24 4.86 3.66
CA SER A 170 31.06 3.66 3.85
C SER A 170 31.41 2.95 2.54
N LYS A 171 31.00 3.48 1.38
CA LYS A 171 31.23 2.94 0.02
C LYS A 171 30.73 1.50 -0.18
N VAL A 172 29.67 1.12 0.52
CA VAL A 172 29.01 -0.18 0.41
C VAL A 172 27.59 -0.02 -0.15
N ALA A 173 27.11 -1.02 -0.87
CA ALA A 173 25.72 -1.04 -1.32
C ALA A 173 24.78 -1.24 -0.12
N SER A 174 23.75 -0.40 -0.03
CA SER A 174 22.70 -0.54 0.98
C SER A 174 21.79 -1.71 0.61
N PRO A 175 21.61 -2.73 1.47
CA PRO A 175 20.64 -3.81 1.24
C PRO A 175 19.20 -3.38 1.51
N VAL A 176 18.98 -2.09 1.84
CA VAL A 176 17.69 -1.50 2.24
C VAL A 176 17.39 -0.16 1.53
N THR A 177 18.01 0.13 0.38
CA THR A 177 17.81 1.39 -0.36
C THR A 177 16.34 1.68 -0.67
N MET A 178 15.59 0.68 -1.16
CA MET A 178 14.17 0.87 -1.49
C MET A 178 13.35 1.18 -0.23
N GLU A 179 13.60 0.45 0.86
CA GLU A 179 12.93 0.70 2.12
C GLU A 179 13.26 2.08 2.74
N ASN A 180 14.50 2.55 2.57
CA ASN A 180 14.92 3.90 3.00
C ASN A 180 14.24 5.00 2.17
N ASP A 181 14.19 4.83 0.84
CA ASP A 181 13.52 5.76 -0.07
C ASP A 181 12.00 5.83 0.20
N ASP A 182 11.35 4.67 0.39
CA ASP A 182 9.94 4.61 0.79
C ASP A 182 9.67 5.27 2.14
N ALA A 183 10.48 4.99 3.17
CA ALA A 183 10.31 5.62 4.47
C ALA A 183 10.49 7.15 4.38
N PHE A 184 11.43 7.64 3.58
CA PHE A 184 11.59 9.06 3.32
C PHE A 184 10.38 9.65 2.59
N LYS A 185 9.92 9.03 1.50
CA LYS A 185 8.81 9.51 0.67
C LYS A 185 7.47 9.47 1.39
N LEU A 186 7.15 8.40 2.11
CA LEU A 186 5.93 8.28 2.92
C LEU A 186 5.87 9.36 4.02
N ALA A 187 7.00 9.64 4.68
CA ALA A 187 7.09 10.72 5.65
C ALA A 187 6.86 12.10 5.01
N LYS A 188 7.50 12.38 3.87
CA LYS A 188 7.30 13.64 3.13
C LYS A 188 5.88 13.79 2.58
N LEU A 189 5.29 12.71 2.10
CA LEU A 189 3.89 12.67 1.66
C LEU A 189 2.94 12.98 2.83
N ALA A 190 3.15 12.36 3.99
CA ALA A 190 2.36 12.64 5.19
C ALA A 190 2.44 14.12 5.64
N VAL A 191 3.63 14.74 5.57
CA VAL A 191 3.84 16.18 5.87
C VAL A 191 3.18 17.11 4.84
N ALA A 192 3.29 16.79 3.54
CA ALA A 192 2.67 17.58 2.48
C ALA A 192 1.13 17.54 2.59
N LEU A 193 0.56 16.36 2.82
CA LEU A 193 -0.87 16.18 3.08
C LEU A 193 -1.31 16.90 4.37
N LEU A 194 -0.52 16.86 5.44
CA LEU A 194 -0.82 17.58 6.68
C LEU A 194 -0.85 19.10 6.46
N SER A 195 0.10 19.63 5.69
CA SER A 195 0.15 21.05 5.31
C SER A 195 -1.10 21.51 4.55
N MET A 196 -1.67 20.64 3.71
CA MET A 196 -2.93 20.92 3.01
C MET A 196 -4.17 20.84 3.92
N ALA A 197 -4.10 20.11 5.05
CA ALA A 197 -5.21 19.93 5.99
C ALA A 197 -5.47 21.15 6.93
N HIS A 198 -4.86 22.29 6.62
CA HIS A 198 -5.08 23.60 7.25
C HIS A 198 -5.98 24.53 6.42
N TYR A 199 -6.22 24.20 5.15
CA TYR A 199 -7.06 24.95 4.21
C TYR A 199 -8.44 24.29 4.05
#